data_AF-T1HX49-F1
#
_entry.id   AF-T1HX49-F1
#
_cell.length_a   1.000
_cell.length_b   1.000
_cell.length_c   1.000
_cell.angle_alpha   90.00
_cell.angle_beta   90.00
_cell.angle_gamma   90.00
#
_symmetry.space_group_name_H-M   'P 1'
#
loop_
_entity.id
_entity.type
_entity.pdbx_description
1 polymer ?
#
loop_
_entity_poly.entity_id
_entity_poly.type
_entity_poly.pdbx_seq_one_letter_code
_entity_poly.pdbx_strand_id
1 'polypeptide(L)' 'MADTGASNLVGKLFFNLVQTKCFVLKAEKICTKRSRKGKCQKYEFKKLAHIRRNLSY' A
#
# COMPACT_ATOMS: atom_id res chain seq x y z
N MET A 1 23.73 13.07 -11.91
CA MET A 1 22.99 14.00 -12.77
C MET A 1 21.51 13.92 -12.40
N ALA A 2 21.12 14.59 -11.32
CA ALA A 2 19.76 15.07 -11.13
C ALA A 2 19.73 16.51 -11.69
N ASP A 3 18.56 17.07 -12.02
CA ASP A 3 18.36 18.40 -12.65
C ASP A 3 18.54 18.52 -14.17
N THR A 4 18.26 17.47 -14.93
CA THR A 4 18.00 17.63 -16.38
C THR A 4 16.50 17.83 -16.64
N GLY A 5 16.15 18.54 -17.72
CA GLY A 5 14.75 18.75 -18.11
C GLY A 5 13.97 17.43 -18.28
N ALA A 6 14.64 16.38 -18.76
CA ALA A 6 14.08 15.03 -18.85
C ALA A 6 13.75 14.44 -17.47
N SER A 7 14.65 14.57 -16.50
CA SER A 7 14.43 14.11 -15.12
C SER A 7 13.24 14.81 -14.46
N ASN A 8 13.07 16.12 -14.71
CA ASN A 8 12.02 16.92 -14.12
C ASN A 8 10.63 16.59 -14.72
N LEU A 9 10.57 16.33 -16.04
CA LEU A 9 9.35 15.88 -16.72
C LEU A 9 8.89 14.51 -16.20
N VAL A 10 9.80 13.54 -16.13
CA VAL A 10 9.49 12.18 -15.66
C VAL A 10 9.06 12.20 -14.19
N GLY A 11 9.73 12.98 -13.34
CA GLY A 11 9.38 13.13 -11.94
C GLY A 11 7.96 13.67 -11.75
N LYS A 12 7.61 14.79 -12.40
CA LYS A 12 6.26 15.37 -12.32
C LYS A 12 5.19 14.43 -12.86
N LEU A 13 5.45 13.75 -13.98
CA LEU A 13 4.49 12.82 -14.57
C LEU A 13 4.20 11.64 -13.63
N PHE A 14 5.25 11.02 -13.10
CA PHE A 14 5.12 9.78 -12.32
C PHE A 14 4.56 10.02 -10.92
N PHE A 15 5.05 11.05 -10.23
CA PHE A 15 4.66 11.31 -8.84
C PHE A 15 3.38 12.14 -8.71
N ASN A 16 3.13 13.10 -9.62
CA ASN A 16 2.01 14.03 -9.46
C ASN A 16 0.79 13.68 -10.32
N LEU A 17 0.99 13.17 -11.54
CA LEU A 17 -0.11 12.90 -12.48
C LEU A 17 -0.58 11.44 -12.45
N VAL A 18 0.33 10.45 -12.51
CA VAL A 18 -0.06 9.03 -12.54
C VAL A 18 -0.38 8.51 -11.13
N GLN A 19 0.26 9.05 -10.09
CA GLN A 19 0.06 8.67 -8.68
C GLN A 19 -0.07 7.15 -8.48
N THR A 20 0.88 6.38 -9.04
CA THR A 20 0.88 4.92 -8.87
C THR A 20 0.77 4.56 -7.40
N LYS A 21 -0.27 3.79 -7.07
CA LYS A 21 -0.56 3.41 -5.68
C LYS A 21 0.56 2.54 -5.13
N CYS A 22 1.29 3.05 -4.15
CA CYS A 22 2.27 2.27 -3.40
C CYS A 22 1.56 1.42 -2.34
N PHE A 23 2.01 0.18 -2.16
CA PHE A 23 1.53 -0.68 -1.07
C PHE A 23 2.68 -1.03 -0.12
N VAL A 24 2.35 -1.14 1.16
CA VAL A 24 3.29 -1.56 2.21
C VAL A 24 2.74 -2.82 2.85
N LEU A 25 3.61 -3.81 3.03
CA LEU A 25 3.26 -5.03 3.76
C LEU A 25 3.25 -4.74 5.26
N LYS A 26 2.07 -4.82 5.88
CA LYS A 26 1.90 -4.70 7.33
C LYS A 26 1.39 -6.01 7.89
N ALA A 27 1.92 -6.42 9.03
CA ALA A 27 1.37 -7.56 9.75
C ALA A 27 0.04 -7.15 10.38
N GLU A 28 -1.05 -7.83 10.01
CA GLU A 28 -2.38 -7.58 10.55
C GLU A 28 -3.01 -8.88 11.06
N LYS A 29 -3.80 -8.77 12.13
CA LYS A 29 -4.44 -9.89 12.80
C LYS A 29 -5.72 -10.25 12.05
N ILE A 30 -5.67 -11.27 11.21
CA ILE A 30 -6.81 -11.72 10.42
C ILE A 30 -7.54 -12.86 11.11
N CYS A 31 -8.85 -12.94 10.90
CA CYS A 31 -9.65 -14.08 11.34
C CYS A 31 -9.59 -15.20 10.30
N THR A 32 -8.98 -16.33 10.63
CA THR A 32 -8.87 -17.46 9.69
C THR A 32 -9.98 -18.49 9.87
N LYS A 33 -10.56 -18.58 11.08
CA LYS A 33 -11.65 -19.50 11.38
C LYS A 33 -12.78 -18.80 12.12
N ARG A 34 -13.98 -18.79 11.53
CA ARG A 34 -15.21 -18.29 12.15
C ARG A 34 -16.08 -19.43 12.68
N SER A 35 -16.74 -19.18 13.80
CA SER A 35 -17.79 -20.03 14.36
C SER A 35 -19.11 -19.87 13.57
N ARG A 36 -20.01 -20.85 13.63
CA ARG A 36 -21.38 -20.75 13.06
C ARG A 36 -22.17 -19.56 13.60
N LYS A 37 -21.88 -19.10 14.84
CA LYS A 37 -22.45 -17.89 15.45
C LYS A 37 -21.65 -16.59 15.15
N GLY A 38 -20.79 -16.59 14.13
CA GLY A 38 -20.06 -15.40 13.65
C GLY A 38 -18.81 -14.99 14.45
N LYS A 39 -18.61 -15.50 15.68
CA LYS A 39 -17.40 -15.21 16.48
C LYS A 39 -16.15 -15.83 15.83
N CYS A 40 -15.07 -15.06 15.75
CA CYS A 40 -13.79 -15.58 15.28
C CYS A 40 -13.15 -16.50 16.35
N GLN A 41 -12.85 -17.74 15.98
CA GLN A 41 -12.23 -18.72 16.87
C GLN A 41 -10.70 -18.69 16.78
N LYS A 42 -10.15 -18.41 15.60
CA LYS A 42 -8.70 -18.41 15.37
C LYS A 42 -8.29 -17.15 14.63
N TYR A 43 -7.29 -16.49 15.19
CA TYR A 43 -6.62 -15.35 14.57
C TYR A 43 -5.21 -15.75 14.16
N GLU A 44 -4.76 -15.23 13.03
CA GLU A 44 -3.40 -15.42 12.52
C GLU A 44 -2.84 -14.07 12.11
N PHE A 45 -1.54 -13.86 12.32
CA PHE A 45 -0.86 -12.69 11.81
C PHE A 45 -0.39 -12.97 10.39
N LYS A 46 -0.96 -12.24 9.42
CA LYS A 46 -0.50 -12.29 8.03
C LYS A 46 -0.02 -10.92 7.59
N LYS A 47 0.99 -10.91 6.73
CA LYS A 47 1.44 -9.70 6.05
C LYS A 47 0.45 -9.36 4.95
N LEU A 48 -0.33 -8.29 5.13
CA LEU A 48 -1.28 -7.78 4.14
C LEU A 48 -0.70 -6.55 3.44
N ALA A 49 -1.04 -6.40 2.16
CA ALA A 49 -0.67 -5.21 1.40
C ALA A 49 -1.63 -4.07 1.73
N HIS A 50 -1.13 -3.01 2.36
CA HIS A 50 -1.88 -1.79 2.62
C HIS A 50 -1.48 -0.73 1.63
N ILE A 51 -2.45 -0.27 0.84
CA ILE A 51 -2.25 0.86 -0.06
C ILE A 51 -2.06 2.12 0.78
N ARG A 52 -0.91 2.77 0.62
CA ARG A 52 -0.63 4.09 1.19
C ARG A 52 -0.99 5.13 0.14
N ARG A 53 -1.54 6.27 0.58
CA ARG A 53 -1.62 7.46 -0.30
C ARG A 53 -0.20 7.96 -0.51
N ASN A 54 0.15 8.25 -1.76
CA ASN A 54 1.46 8.80 -2.07
C ASN A 54 1.52 10.24 -1.54
N LEU A 55 2.67 10.67 -1.02
CA LEU A 55 2.88 12.07 -0.64
C LEU A 55 2.96 12.89 -1.94
N SER A 56 2.16 13.95 -2.05
CA SER A 56 2.25 14.87 -3.18
C SER A 56 3.54 15.67 -3.08
N TYR A 57 4.27 15.78 -4.19
CA TYR A 57 5.52 16.55 -4.29
C TYR A 57 5.31 17.86 -5.05
#